data_AF-A0A101JYL0-F1
#
_entry.id   AF-A0A101JYL0-F1
#
_cell.length_a   1.000
_cell.length_b   1.000
_cell.length_c   1.000
_cell.angle_alpha   90.00
_cell.angle_beta   90.00
_cell.angle_gamma   90.00
#
_symmetry.space_group_name_H-M   'P 1'
#
loop_
_entity.id
_entity.type
_entity.pdbx_description
1 polymer ?
#
loop_
_entity_poly.entity_id
_entity_poly.type
_entity_poly.pdbx_seq_one_letter_code
_entity_poly.pdbx_strand_id
1 'polypeptide(L)'
;MVPADRQGMRSMATLVLDPSIFVDDDILRDIAESLSERLRRHRRLRGGLDRIIGNRWQEFEDDFARFLGALLFQTGEHGGAIVALHEAFPALEPDHVRDACEVFMEAALEVLPFHAAASLSELSEHVGALVLRALEPATSAAAAVPLAQRLNEAEEALRLGASLR
;
A
#
# COMPACT_ATOMS: atom_id res chain seq x y z
N MET A 1 14.97 45.83 5.05
CA MET A 1 15.46 44.97 6.16
C MET A 1 14.43 43.89 6.35
N VAL A 2 14.74 42.68 5.89
CA VAL A 2 13.86 41.51 5.84
C VAL A 2 14.16 40.63 7.06
N PRO A 3 13.16 40.12 7.78
CA PRO A 3 13.29 38.83 8.44
C PRO A 3 12.60 37.77 7.58
N ALA A 4 13.42 36.84 7.11
CA ALA A 4 12.99 35.62 6.44
C ALA A 4 12.65 34.60 7.52
N ASP A 5 11.36 34.51 7.85
CA ASP A 5 10.85 33.37 8.61
C ASP A 5 10.59 32.22 7.63
N ARG A 6 11.66 31.47 7.35
CA ARG A 6 11.57 30.13 6.74
C ARG A 6 11.29 29.15 7.87
N GLN A 7 10.04 29.09 8.30
CA GLN A 7 9.57 27.96 9.08
C GLN A 7 8.84 27.03 8.10
N GLY A 8 9.42 25.84 7.93
CA GLY A 8 9.01 24.87 6.93
C GLY A 8 7.54 24.51 7.07
N MET A 9 6.77 24.87 6.04
CA MET A 9 5.51 24.20 5.72
C MET A 9 5.86 22.76 5.34
N ARG A 10 6.05 21.90 6.35
CA ARG A 10 5.81 20.47 6.21
C ARG A 10 4.32 20.35 5.90
N SER A 11 4.01 19.99 4.66
CA SER A 11 2.65 19.73 4.21
C SER A 11 2.00 18.71 5.14
N MET A 12 1.15 19.17 6.05
CA MET A 12 0.20 18.36 6.79
C MET A 12 -0.88 17.95 5.79
N ALA A 13 -0.69 16.80 5.14
CA ALA A 13 -1.77 16.18 4.42
C ALA A 13 -2.66 15.47 5.44
N THR A 14 -3.77 16.14 5.75
CA THR A 14 -4.78 15.65 6.68
C THR A 14 -5.58 14.59 5.95
N LEU A 15 -5.30 13.31 6.21
CA LEU A 15 -6.42 12.37 6.18
C LEU A 15 -7.44 12.89 7.18
N VAL A 16 -8.72 12.89 6.80
CA VAL A 16 -9.77 12.77 7.80
C VAL A 16 -9.82 11.31 8.26
N LEU A 17 -8.68 10.81 8.77
CA LEU A 17 -8.69 10.05 10.00
C LEU A 17 -9.30 11.01 11.03
N ASP A 18 -10.14 10.53 11.94
CA ASP A 18 -10.69 11.35 13.01
C ASP A 18 -9.67 12.43 13.43
N PRO A 19 -10.02 13.75 13.46
CA PRO A 19 -9.07 14.85 13.68
C PRO A 19 -8.27 14.77 15.00
N SER A 20 -8.52 13.72 15.80
CA SER A 20 -7.78 13.33 16.99
C SER A 20 -6.62 12.34 16.76
N ILE A 21 -6.48 11.68 15.60
CA ILE A 21 -5.37 10.76 15.29
C ILE A 21 -4.48 11.33 14.19
N PHE A 22 -3.31 11.79 14.62
CA PHE A 22 -2.23 12.19 13.73
C PHE A 22 -1.42 10.94 13.35
N VAL A 23 -1.45 10.53 12.09
CA VAL A 23 -0.53 9.52 11.56
C VAL A 23 0.69 10.25 11.04
N ASP A 24 1.83 9.99 11.68
CA ASP A 24 3.14 10.53 11.31
C ASP A 24 4.07 9.44 10.77
N ASP A 25 5.25 9.85 10.33
CA ASP A 25 6.25 8.94 9.74
C ASP A 25 6.68 7.81 10.69
N ASP A 26 6.64 8.04 12.01
CA ASP A 26 7.00 7.04 13.00
C ASP A 26 5.92 5.95 13.07
N ILE A 27 4.64 6.33 13.08
CA ILE A 27 3.52 5.38 13.00
C ILE A 27 3.54 4.56 11.71
N LEU A 28 3.87 5.20 10.56
CA LEU A 28 3.97 4.48 9.29
C LEU A 28 5.08 3.43 9.33
N ARG A 29 6.21 3.74 9.96
CA ARG A 29 7.30 2.79 10.16
C ARG A 29 6.90 1.65 11.09
N ASP A 30 6.20 1.95 12.19
CA ASP A 30 5.73 0.92 13.13
C ASP A 30 4.74 -0.05 12.46
N ILE A 31 3.84 0.45 11.59
CA ILE A 31 2.95 -0.39 10.77
C ILE A 31 3.77 -1.25 9.80
N ALA A 32 4.77 -0.68 9.13
CA ALA A 32 5.61 -1.40 8.18
C ALA A 32 6.42 -2.51 8.86
N GLU A 33 6.99 -2.25 10.05
CA GLU A 33 7.70 -3.24 10.86
C GLU A 33 6.76 -4.36 11.30
N SER A 34 5.59 -4.01 11.86
CA SER A 34 4.55 -4.94 12.30
C SER A 34 4.04 -5.84 11.16
N LEU A 35 3.84 -5.26 9.97
CA LEU A 35 3.49 -5.98 8.74
C LEU A 35 4.60 -6.93 8.32
N SER A 36 5.82 -6.42 8.21
CA SER A 36 7.02 -7.16 7.78
C SER A 36 7.27 -8.38 8.67
N GLU A 37 7.17 -8.23 9.99
CA GLU A 37 7.24 -9.34 10.94
C GLU A 37 6.20 -10.43 10.68
N ARG A 38 4.95 -10.05 10.44
CA ARG A 38 3.87 -11.00 10.17
C ARG A 38 4.03 -11.68 8.83
N LEU A 39 4.41 -10.95 7.78
CA LEU A 39 4.67 -11.50 6.45
C LEU A 39 5.77 -12.57 6.49
N ARG A 40 6.85 -12.34 7.25
CA ARG A 40 7.93 -13.33 7.47
C ARG A 40 7.44 -14.60 8.19
N ARG A 41 6.37 -14.50 8.99
CA ARG A 41 5.76 -15.64 9.71
C ARG A 41 4.60 -16.28 8.93
N HIS A 42 4.06 -15.60 7.92
CA HIS A 42 2.89 -16.04 7.18
C HIS A 42 3.20 -17.23 6.26
N ARG A 43 2.55 -18.39 6.49
CA ARG A 43 2.90 -19.66 5.84
C ARG A 43 2.82 -19.63 4.32
N ARG A 44 1.83 -18.94 3.75
CA ARG A 44 1.62 -18.89 2.29
C ARG A 44 2.46 -17.81 1.60
N LEU A 45 2.64 -16.66 2.25
CA LEU A 45 3.30 -15.50 1.66
C LEU A 45 4.83 -15.56 1.78
N ARG A 46 5.33 -16.10 2.90
CA ARG A 46 6.76 -16.15 3.19
C ARG A 46 7.59 -16.72 2.04
N GLY A 47 7.17 -17.84 1.45
CA GLY A 47 7.94 -18.49 0.38
C GLY A 47 8.05 -17.66 -0.90
N GLY A 48 7.06 -16.81 -1.21
CA GLY A 48 7.12 -15.86 -2.31
C GLY A 48 7.99 -14.66 -1.94
N LEU A 49 7.72 -14.06 -0.78
CA LEU A 49 8.41 -12.86 -0.30
C LEU A 49 9.89 -13.09 -0.02
N ASP A 50 10.29 -14.23 0.55
CA ASP A 50 11.70 -14.58 0.77
C ASP A 50 12.49 -14.64 -0.55
N ARG A 51 11.84 -14.96 -1.68
CA ARG A 51 12.51 -14.95 -2.99
C ARG A 51 12.65 -13.55 -3.58
N ILE A 52 11.72 -12.65 -3.25
CA ILE A 52 11.63 -11.31 -3.83
C ILE A 52 12.45 -10.31 -3.01
N ILE A 53 12.20 -10.33 -1.70
CA ILE A 53 12.79 -9.42 -0.71
C ILE A 53 14.15 -9.98 -0.25
N GLY A 54 14.22 -11.29 0.01
CA GLY A 54 15.45 -11.94 0.47
C GLY A 54 15.94 -11.32 1.78
N ASN A 55 17.15 -10.76 1.76
CA ASN A 55 17.75 -10.10 2.93
C ASN A 55 17.47 -8.58 2.99
N ARG A 56 16.69 -8.03 2.06
CA ARG A 56 16.41 -6.58 1.95
C ARG A 56 15.11 -6.17 2.62
N TRP A 57 14.79 -6.79 3.76
CA TRP A 57 13.53 -6.47 4.43
C TRP A 57 13.48 -5.06 4.99
N GLN A 58 14.62 -4.49 5.38
CA GLN A 58 14.67 -3.09 5.80
C GLN A 58 14.25 -2.15 4.66
N GLU A 59 14.74 -2.40 3.44
CA GLU A 59 14.36 -1.62 2.26
C GLU A 59 12.86 -1.78 1.95
N PHE A 60 12.32 -3.00 2.10
CA PHE A 60 10.88 -3.23 1.98
C PHE A 60 10.07 -2.43 3.01
N GLU A 61 10.50 -2.40 4.27
CA GLU A 61 9.82 -1.63 5.33
C GLU A 61 9.84 -0.13 5.01
N ASP A 62 10.99 0.41 4.61
CA ASP A 62 11.14 1.82 4.24
C ASP A 62 10.28 2.19 3.02
N ASP A 63 10.27 1.34 1.99
CA ASP A 63 9.48 1.54 0.78
C ASP A 63 7.98 1.40 1.04
N PHE A 64 7.58 0.47 1.91
CA PHE A 64 6.18 0.30 2.30
C PHE A 64 5.68 1.48 3.13
N ALA A 65 6.48 1.98 4.08
CA ALA A 65 6.14 3.18 4.85
C ALA A 65 5.99 4.40 3.92
N ARG A 66 6.90 4.56 2.95
CA ARG A 66 6.80 5.62 1.92
C ARG A 66 5.57 5.46 1.05
N PHE A 67 5.25 4.24 0.63
CA PHE A 67 4.05 3.94 -0.14
C PHE A 67 2.78 4.31 0.63
N LEU A 68 2.68 3.87 1.87
CA LEU A 68 1.53 4.17 2.73
C LEU A 68 1.42 5.68 2.94
N GLY A 69 2.52 6.36 3.26
CA GLY A 69 2.58 7.82 3.34
C GLY A 69 2.13 8.50 2.04
N ALA A 70 2.56 8.01 0.88
CA ALA A 70 2.17 8.57 -0.41
C ALA A 70 0.66 8.46 -0.68
N LEU A 71 0.03 7.35 -0.29
CA LEU A 71 -1.42 7.15 -0.37
C LEU A 71 -2.17 8.03 0.61
N LEU A 72 -1.72 8.01 1.86
CA LEU A 72 -2.31 8.75 2.97
C LEU A 72 -2.24 10.27 2.77
N PHE A 73 -1.11 10.74 2.25
CA PHE A 73 -0.85 12.15 1.98
C PHE A 73 -1.17 12.58 0.55
N GLN A 74 -1.74 11.68 -0.27
CA GLN A 74 -2.23 11.99 -1.61
C GLN A 74 -1.18 12.61 -2.54
N THR A 75 0.07 12.20 -2.39
CA THR A 75 1.18 12.79 -3.16
C THR A 75 1.22 12.26 -4.60
N GLY A 76 0.60 11.09 -4.84
CA GLY A 76 0.68 10.37 -6.12
C GLY A 76 2.07 9.78 -6.42
N GLU A 77 3.02 9.89 -5.50
CA GLU A 77 4.40 9.41 -5.65
C GLU A 77 4.61 8.03 -5.02
N HIS A 78 3.75 7.07 -5.36
CA HIS A 78 3.83 5.69 -4.86
C HIS A 78 4.79 4.77 -5.66
N GLY A 79 5.54 5.32 -6.63
CA GLY A 79 6.63 4.60 -7.30
C GLY A 79 6.23 3.41 -8.19
N GLY A 80 4.96 3.31 -8.61
CA GLY A 80 4.50 2.22 -9.48
C GLY A 80 3.98 0.98 -8.74
N ALA A 81 3.48 1.12 -7.52
CA ALA A 81 3.14 0.04 -6.58
C ALA A 81 2.57 -1.25 -7.17
N ILE A 82 1.47 -1.20 -7.94
CA ILE A 82 0.78 -2.40 -8.46
C ILE A 82 1.60 -3.03 -9.59
N VAL A 83 2.11 -2.22 -10.51
CA VAL A 83 2.94 -2.70 -11.63
C VAL A 83 4.25 -3.28 -11.10
N ALA A 84 4.95 -2.58 -10.21
CA ALA A 84 6.20 -3.01 -9.60
C ALA A 84 6.02 -4.28 -8.75
N LEU A 85 4.90 -4.41 -8.03
CA LEU A 85 4.58 -5.63 -7.29
C LEU A 85 4.47 -6.85 -8.21
N HIS A 86 3.78 -6.71 -9.34
CA HIS A 86 3.69 -7.79 -10.33
C HIS A 86 5.03 -8.02 -11.05
N GLU A 87 5.75 -6.93 -11.34
CA GLU A 87 7.18 -6.84 -11.70
C GLU A 87 8.04 -7.87 -10.95
N ALA A 88 7.99 -7.69 -9.63
CA ALA A 88 8.78 -8.44 -8.66
C ALA A 88 8.18 -9.82 -8.34
N PHE A 89 6.86 -9.97 -8.42
CA PHE A 89 6.14 -11.21 -8.15
C PHE A 89 5.25 -11.67 -9.32
N PRO A 90 5.80 -12.19 -10.42
CA PRO A 90 4.99 -12.63 -11.57
C PRO A 90 4.02 -13.79 -11.28
N ALA A 91 4.26 -14.53 -10.18
CA ALA A 91 3.40 -15.60 -9.70
C ALA A 91 2.40 -15.12 -8.62
N LEU A 92 2.17 -13.81 -8.51
CA LEU A 92 1.15 -13.24 -7.64
C LEU A 92 -0.23 -13.77 -8.06
N GLU A 93 -0.99 -14.25 -7.08
CA GLU A 93 -2.32 -14.83 -7.29
C GLU A 93 -3.32 -14.04 -6.43
N PRO A 94 -4.61 -14.05 -6.77
CA PRO A 94 -5.65 -13.37 -5.98
C PRO A 94 -5.62 -13.72 -4.48
N ASP A 95 -5.34 -14.97 -4.14
CA ASP A 95 -5.24 -15.40 -2.74
C ASP A 95 -4.06 -14.75 -2.01
N HIS A 96 -2.93 -14.54 -2.68
CA HIS A 96 -1.79 -13.84 -2.08
C HIS A 96 -2.16 -12.39 -1.74
N VAL A 97 -2.97 -11.73 -2.57
CA VAL A 97 -3.45 -10.36 -2.32
C VAL A 97 -4.39 -10.33 -1.12
N ARG A 98 -5.33 -11.28 -1.04
CA ARG A 98 -6.25 -11.38 0.11
C ARG A 98 -5.50 -11.63 1.41
N ASP A 99 -4.60 -12.62 1.42
CA ASP A 99 -3.74 -12.93 2.57
C ASP A 99 -2.93 -11.68 2.98
N ALA A 100 -2.40 -10.92 2.03
CA ALA A 100 -1.63 -9.71 2.33
C ALA A 100 -2.49 -8.58 2.92
N CYS A 101 -3.72 -8.37 2.41
CA CYS A 101 -4.68 -7.42 2.98
C CYS A 101 -5.06 -7.80 4.41
N GLU A 102 -5.30 -9.09 4.69
CA GLU A 102 -5.59 -9.58 6.04
C GLU A 102 -4.43 -9.32 7.00
N VAL A 103 -3.20 -9.67 6.60
CA VAL A 103 -2.00 -9.44 7.42
C VAL A 103 -1.76 -7.94 7.66
N PHE A 104 -2.00 -7.10 6.66
CA PHE A 104 -1.93 -5.64 6.81
C PHE A 104 -2.93 -5.13 7.85
N MET A 105 -4.16 -5.65 7.86
CA MET A 105 -5.16 -5.25 8.84
C MET A 105 -4.80 -5.66 10.26
N GLU A 106 -4.23 -6.84 10.44
CA GLU A 106 -3.72 -7.28 11.74
C GLU A 106 -2.55 -6.40 12.23
N ALA A 107 -1.69 -5.94 11.33
CA ALA A 107 -0.60 -5.02 11.66
C ALA A 107 -1.14 -3.62 12.03
N ALA A 108 -2.07 -3.10 11.23
CA ALA A 108 -2.70 -1.79 11.49
C ALA A 108 -3.43 -1.77 12.84
N LEU A 109 -4.16 -2.83 13.21
CA LEU A 109 -4.87 -2.93 14.49
C LEU A 109 -3.95 -3.07 15.71
N GLU A 110 -2.70 -3.53 15.52
CA GLU A 110 -1.72 -3.57 16.61
C GLU A 110 -1.17 -2.18 16.93
N VAL A 111 -0.95 -1.37 15.90
CA VAL A 111 -0.29 -0.06 16.03
C VAL A 111 -1.31 1.06 16.28
N LEU A 112 -2.46 1.00 15.63
CA LEU A 112 -3.44 2.08 15.64
C LEU A 112 -4.66 1.77 16.52
N PRO A 113 -5.28 2.82 17.09
CA PRO A 113 -6.62 2.71 17.63
C PRO A 113 -7.62 2.23 16.58
N PHE A 114 -8.64 1.49 17.03
CA PHE A 114 -9.61 0.80 16.17
C PHE A 114 -10.23 1.66 15.06
N HIS A 115 -10.57 2.93 15.35
CA HIS A 115 -11.20 3.81 14.38
C HIS A 115 -10.24 4.29 13.27
N ALA A 116 -8.96 4.51 13.58
CA ALA A 116 -7.95 4.80 12.55
C ALA A 116 -7.60 3.55 11.73
N ALA A 117 -7.54 2.38 12.38
CA ALA A 117 -7.38 1.12 11.67
C ALA A 117 -8.55 0.85 10.70
N ALA A 118 -9.79 1.22 11.05
CA ALA A 118 -10.95 1.10 10.15
C ALA A 118 -10.79 1.92 8.86
N SER A 119 -10.28 3.15 8.93
CA SER A 119 -9.99 3.95 7.74
C SER A 119 -8.87 3.35 6.89
N LEU A 120 -7.84 2.76 7.50
CA LEU A 120 -6.83 1.99 6.77
C LEU A 120 -7.41 0.71 6.14
N SER A 121 -8.43 0.11 6.73
CA SER A 121 -9.18 -1.01 6.14
C SER A 121 -9.81 -0.63 4.83
N GLU A 122 -10.53 0.49 4.79
CA GLU A 122 -11.17 0.95 3.56
C GLU A 122 -10.15 1.21 2.45
N LEU A 123 -8.99 1.79 2.81
CA LEU A 123 -7.90 2.01 1.87
C LEU A 123 -7.32 0.68 1.36
N SER A 124 -7.02 -0.25 2.27
CA SER A 124 -6.51 -1.59 1.95
C SER A 124 -7.48 -2.37 1.05
N GLU A 125 -8.77 -2.34 1.36
CA GLU A 125 -9.83 -2.97 0.58
C GLU A 125 -9.92 -2.36 -0.82
N HIS A 126 -9.82 -1.04 -0.94
CA HIS A 126 -9.83 -0.37 -2.23
C HIS A 126 -8.62 -0.76 -3.09
N VAL A 127 -7.41 -0.71 -2.54
CA VAL A 127 -6.18 -1.11 -3.23
C VAL A 127 -6.23 -2.59 -3.60
N GLY A 128 -6.63 -3.45 -2.66
CA GLY A 128 -6.79 -4.89 -2.88
C GLY A 128 -7.79 -5.19 -4.00
N ALA A 129 -8.92 -4.49 -4.05
CA ALA A 129 -9.91 -4.63 -5.12
C ALA A 129 -9.35 -4.25 -6.50
N LEU A 130 -8.53 -3.20 -6.59
CA LEU A 130 -7.86 -2.81 -7.84
C LEU A 130 -6.93 -3.93 -8.33
N VAL A 131 -6.08 -4.46 -7.45
CA VAL A 131 -5.15 -5.55 -7.79
C VAL A 131 -5.91 -6.82 -8.16
N LEU A 132 -6.91 -7.22 -7.38
CA LEU A 132 -7.73 -8.41 -7.65
C LEU A 132 -8.40 -8.32 -9.02
N ARG A 133 -9.03 -7.19 -9.33
CA ARG A 133 -9.65 -6.96 -10.65
C ARG A 133 -8.63 -7.02 -11.79
N ALA A 134 -7.41 -6.53 -11.57
CA ALA A 134 -6.34 -6.63 -12.55
C ALA A 134 -5.84 -8.07 -12.74
N LEU A 135 -5.92 -8.93 -11.72
CA LEU A 135 -5.50 -10.33 -11.77
C LEU A 135 -6.59 -11.29 -12.27
N GLU A 136 -7.88 -10.92 -12.16
CA GLU A 136 -9.00 -11.77 -12.58
C GLU A 136 -8.86 -12.22 -14.05
N PRO A 137 -8.97 -13.51 -14.38
CA PRO A 137 -8.86 -13.95 -15.78
C PRO A 137 -9.98 -13.34 -16.62
N ALA A 138 -9.67 -12.89 -17.83
CA ALA A 138 -10.67 -12.37 -18.75
C ALA A 138 -11.69 -13.48 -19.08
N THR A 139 -12.90 -13.35 -18.55
CA THR A 139 -13.96 -14.37 -18.65
C THR A 139 -14.54 -14.51 -20.06
N SER A 140 -14.15 -13.64 -21.01
CA SER A 140 -14.63 -13.65 -22.38
C SER A 140 -13.48 -13.70 -23.39
N ALA A 141 -13.56 -14.68 -24.31
CA ALA A 141 -12.59 -14.94 -25.37
C ALA A 141 -12.45 -13.79 -26.39
N ALA A 142 -13.35 -12.80 -26.40
CA ALA A 142 -13.34 -11.68 -27.36
C ALA A 142 -12.82 -10.35 -26.78
N ALA A 143 -12.50 -10.27 -25.50
CA ALA A 143 -12.06 -9.02 -24.84
C ALA A 143 -10.97 -9.27 -23.79
N ALA A 144 -10.04 -10.20 -24.07
CA ALA A 144 -8.92 -10.45 -23.17
C ALA A 144 -7.89 -9.31 -23.28
N VAL A 145 -8.18 -8.21 -22.59
CA VAL A 145 -7.22 -7.14 -22.36
C VAL A 145 -5.96 -7.76 -21.73
N PRO A 146 -4.76 -7.52 -22.29
CA PRO A 146 -3.52 -8.07 -21.76
C PRO A 146 -3.35 -7.74 -20.27
N LEU A 147 -2.82 -8.67 -19.47
CA LEU A 147 -2.60 -8.47 -18.04
C LEU A 147 -1.79 -7.19 -17.75
N ALA A 148 -0.74 -6.93 -18.54
CA ALA A 148 0.05 -5.70 -18.42
C ALA A 148 -0.81 -4.44 -18.57
N GLN A 149 -1.78 -4.42 -19.49
CA GLN A 149 -2.65 -3.26 -19.66
C GLN A 149 -3.61 -3.12 -18.46
N ARG A 150 -4.15 -4.22 -17.93
CA ARG A 150 -5.03 -4.19 -16.75
C ARG A 150 -4.32 -3.73 -15.49
N LEU A 151 -3.05 -4.12 -15.32
CA LEU A 151 -2.21 -3.64 -14.21
C LEU A 151 -1.91 -2.14 -14.33
N ASN A 152 -1.64 -1.64 -15.54
CA ASN A 152 -1.46 -0.20 -15.77
C ASN A 152 -2.75 0.59 -15.51
N GLU A 153 -3.91 0.07 -15.91
CA GLU A 153 -5.21 0.68 -15.60
C GLU A 153 -5.48 0.71 -14.08
N ALA A 154 -5.09 -0.33 -13.36
CA ALA A 154 -5.20 -0.38 -11.90
C ALA A 154 -4.24 0.62 -11.23
N GLU A 155 -3.00 0.75 -11.71
CA GLU A 155 -2.03 1.74 -11.22
C GLU A 155 -2.52 3.17 -11.44
N GLU A 156 -3.08 3.47 -12.63
CA GLU A 156 -3.64 4.78 -12.91
C GLU A 156 -4.87 5.06 -12.04
N ALA A 157 -5.73 4.05 -11.82
CA ALA A 157 -6.85 4.17 -10.91
C ALA A 157 -6.40 4.40 -9.45
N LEU A 158 -5.32 3.77 -9.01
CA LEU A 158 -4.71 4.00 -7.70
C LEU A 158 -4.20 5.45 -7.61
N ARG A 159 -3.48 5.92 -8.62
CA ARG A 159 -2.95 7.28 -8.68
C ARG A 159 -4.06 8.34 -8.67
N LEU A 160 -5.11 8.12 -9.45
CA LEU A 160 -6.27 9.02 -9.51
C LEU A 160 -7.07 8.95 -8.21
N GLY A 161 -7.29 7.76 -7.65
CA GLY A 161 -7.99 7.57 -6.37
C GLY A 161 -7.26 8.22 -5.20
N ALA A 162 -5.92 8.16 -5.20
CA ALA A 162 -5.08 8.89 -4.27
C ALA A 162 -5.14 10.41 -4.48
N SER A 163 -5.61 10.90 -5.64
CA SER A 163 -5.73 12.33 -5.96
C SER A 163 -7.17 12.87 -5.79
N LEU A 164 -8.15 12.03 -5.46
CA LEU A 164 -9.59 12.32 -5.61
C LEU A 164 -10.40 12.31 -4.29
N ARG A 165 -9.79 12.57 -3.12
CA ARG A 165 -10.55 12.73 -1.86
C ARG A 165 -10.24 14.03 -1.15
#